data_AF-A0AAJ1Q7R1-F1
#
_entry.id   AF-A0AAJ1Q7R1-F1
#
_cell.length_a   1.000
_cell.length_b   1.000
_cell.length_c   1.000
_cell.angle_alpha   90.00
_cell.angle_beta   90.00
_cell.angle_gamma   90.00
#
_symmetry.space_group_name_H-M   'P 1'
#
loop_
_entity.id
_entity.type
_entity.pdbx_description
1 polymer ?
#
loop_
_entity_poly.entity_id
_entity_poly.type
_entity_poly.pdbx_seq_one_letter_code
_entity_poly.pdbx_strand_id
1 'polypeptide(L)' 'MATAKKITIHDVALAAGVSVSTVSLVLSGKGRISTATGERVNAAIEELGFVRN' A
#
# COMPACT_ATOMS: atom_id res chain seq x y z
N MET A 1 -13.14 -20.15 -14.51
CA MET A 1 -11.79 -19.93 -13.93
C MET A 1 -11.71 -18.48 -13.50
N ALA A 2 -11.75 -18.20 -12.19
CA ALA A 2 -11.50 -16.87 -11.67
C ALA A 2 -10.09 -16.87 -11.10
N THR A 3 -9.14 -16.35 -11.87
CA THR A 3 -7.81 -16.02 -11.34
C THR A 3 -8.02 -15.01 -10.22
N ALA A 4 -7.81 -15.44 -8.98
CA ALA A 4 -7.84 -14.57 -7.82
C ALA A 4 -6.90 -13.39 -8.10
N LYS A 5 -7.49 -12.21 -8.34
CA LYS A 5 -6.76 -11.00 -8.68
C LYS A 5 -5.89 -10.68 -7.46
N LYS A 6 -4.60 -11.00 -7.53
CA LYS A 6 -3.64 -10.63 -6.48
C LYS A 6 -3.71 -9.12 -6.35
N ILE A 7 -4.00 -8.66 -5.14
CA ILE A 7 -3.92 -7.24 -4.81
C ILE A 7 -2.49 -6.79 -5.08
N THR A 8 -2.36 -5.74 -5.87
CA THR A 8 -1.07 -5.17 -6.23
C THR A 8 -0.77 -3.94 -5.38
N ILE A 9 0.50 -3.54 -5.36
CA ILE A 9 0.90 -2.27 -4.73
C ILE A 9 0.17 -1.06 -5.35
N HIS A 10 -0.29 -1.16 -6.60
CA HIS A 10 -1.10 -0.10 -7.24
C HIS A 10 -2.47 0.03 -6.60
N ASP A 11 -3.12 -1.11 -6.29
CA ASP A 11 -4.43 -1.11 -5.61
C ASP A 11 -4.30 -0.50 -4.20
N VAL A 12 -3.23 -0.85 -3.48
CA VAL A 12 -2.90 -0.27 -2.16
C VAL A 12 -2.68 1.24 -2.26
N ALA A 13 -1.93 1.70 -3.27
CA ALA A 13 -1.68 3.12 -3.50
C ALA A 13 -2.99 3.88 -3.77
N LEU A 14 -3.87 3.29 -4.59
CA LEU A 14 -5.18 3.86 -4.90
C LEU A 14 -6.07 3.97 -3.65
N ALA A 15 -6.15 2.91 -2.85
CA ALA A 15 -6.94 2.88 -1.62
C ALA A 15 -6.40 3.84 -0.55
N ALA A 16 -5.09 3.93 -0.39
CA ALA A 16 -4.46 4.86 0.54
C ALA A 16 -4.46 6.33 0.04
N GLY A 17 -4.86 6.58 -1.20
CA GLY A 17 -4.89 7.92 -1.81
C GLY A 17 -3.49 8.51 -2.01
N VAL A 18 -2.50 7.67 -2.29
CA VAL A 18 -1.09 8.06 -2.45
C VAL A 18 -0.51 7.52 -3.75
N SER A 19 0.68 7.99 -4.12
CA SER A 19 1.41 7.42 -5.25
C SER A 19 2.04 6.08 -4.91
N VAL A 20 2.26 5.23 -5.91
CA VAL A 20 2.99 3.95 -5.76
C VAL A 20 4.39 4.19 -5.21
N SER A 21 5.04 5.29 -5.60
CA SER A 21 6.32 5.73 -5.07
C SER A 21 6.25 6.01 -3.57
N THR A 22 5.17 6.63 -3.09
CA THR A 22 4.92 6.84 -1.66
C THR A 22 4.78 5.52 -0.92
N VAL A 23 4.01 4.56 -1.45
CA VAL A 23 3.87 3.23 -0.84
C VAL A 23 5.22 2.51 -0.81
N SER A 24 5.99 2.58 -1.90
CA SER A 24 7.35 2.02 -1.96
C SER A 24 8.28 2.64 -0.91
N LEU A 25 8.19 3.96 -0.71
CA LEU A 25 8.91 4.69 0.34
C LEU A 25 8.51 4.22 1.75
N VAL A 26 7.19 4.06 2.00
CA VAL A 26 6.64 3.57 3.28
C VAL A 26 7.14 2.15 3.54
N LEU A 27 7.03 1.26 2.56
CA LEU A 27 7.45 -0.13 2.66
C LEU A 27 8.98 -0.26 2.80
N SER A 28 9.75 0.63 2.18
CA SER A 28 11.21 0.64 2.28
C SER A 28 11.70 1.27 3.59
N GLY A 29 10.83 1.93 4.36
CA GLY A 29 11.22 2.70 5.55
C GLY A 29 12.20 3.85 5.25
N LYS A 30 12.39 4.19 3.98
CA LYS A 30 13.36 5.18 3.52
C LYS A 30 12.63 6.43 3.10
N GLY A 31 12.65 7.43 3.98
CA GLY A 31 12.21 8.79 3.67
C GLY A 31 11.36 9.41 4.79
N ARG A 32 11.17 10.72 4.69
CA ARG A 32 10.39 11.49 5.66
C ARG A 32 8.93 11.48 5.26
N ILE A 33 8.24 10.41 5.66
CA ILE A 33 6.82 10.22 5.39
C ILE A 33 6.06 10.63 6.64
N SER A 34 4.97 11.37 6.46
CA SER A 34 4.13 11.74 7.60
C SER A 34 3.50 10.49 8.21
N THR A 35 3.41 10.45 9.55
CA THR A 35 2.77 9.33 10.27
C THR A 35 1.36 9.08 9.75
N ALA A 36 0.59 10.14 9.49
CA ALA A 36 -0.74 10.06 8.88
C ALA A 36 -0.76 9.35 7.52
N THR A 37 0.29 9.50 6.71
CA THR A 37 0.40 8.82 5.41
C THR A 37 0.76 7.34 5.60
N GLY A 38 1.66 7.03 6.53
CA GLY A 38 2.00 5.65 6.88
C GLY A 38 0.79 4.89 7.41
N GLU A 39 -0.01 5.52 8.28
CA GLU A 39 -1.26 4.95 8.80
C GLU A 39 -2.26 4.64 7.68
N ARG A 40 -2.49 5.56 6.73
CA ARG A 40 -3.38 5.29 5.59
C ARG A 40 -2.91 4.14 4.73
N VAL A 41 -1.61 4.05 4.48
CA VAL A 41 -1.04 2.93 3.70
C VAL A 41 -1.20 1.62 4.46
N ASN A 42 -0.92 1.59 5.76
CA ASN A 42 -1.14 0.39 6.59
C ASN A 42 -2.62 -0.01 6.64
N ALA A 43 -3.53 0.94 6.83
CA ALA A 43 -4.96 0.69 6.79
C ALA A 43 -5.42 0.11 5.45
N ALA A 44 -4.92 0.67 4.33
CA ALA A 44 -5.21 0.13 3.00
C ALA A 44 -4.61 -1.27 2.77
N ILE A 45 -3.43 -1.55 3.32
CA ILE A 45 -2.81 -2.88 3.26
C ILE A 45 -3.66 -3.90 4.03
N GLU A 46 -4.14 -3.54 5.22
CA GLU A 46 -5.02 -4.39 6.03
C GLU A 46 -6.39 -4.59 5.37
N GLU A 47 -7.02 -3.52 4.87
CA GLU A 47 -8.32 -3.56 4.22
C GLU A 47 -8.31 -4.41 2.94
N LEU A 48 -7.24 -4.31 2.15
CA LEU A 48 -7.09 -5.08 0.92
C LEU A 48 -6.47 -6.45 1.16
N GLY A 49 -5.95 -6.75 2.35
CA GLY A 49 -5.21 -7.98 2.62
C GLY A 49 -3.97 -8.13 1.74
N PHE A 50 -3.27 -7.01 1.46
CA PHE A 50 -2.05 -7.03 0.67
C PHE A 50 -0.92 -7.71 1.45
N VAL A 51 -0.62 -8.95 1.12
CA VAL A 51 0.51 -9.68 1.70
C VAL A 51 1.70 -9.57 0.76
N ARG A 52 2.76 -8.91 1.21
CA ARG A 52 4.08 -8.96 0.57
C ARG A 52 4.54 -10.42 0.55
N ASN A 53 4.75 -10.96 -0.65
CA ASN A 53 5.40 -12.26 -0.84
C ASN A 53 6.92 -12.13 -0.88
#